data_AF-A0A923Z546-F1
#
_entry.id   AF-A0A923Z546-F1
#
_cell.length_a   1.000
_cell.length_b   1.000
_cell.length_c   1.000
_cell.angle_alpha   90.00
_cell.angle_beta   90.00
_cell.angle_gamma   90.00
#
_symmetry.space_group_name_H-M   'P 1'
#
loop_
_entity.id
_entity.type
_entity.pdbx_description
1 polymer ?
#
loop_
_entity_poly.entity_id
_entity_poly.type
_entity_poly.pdbx_seq_one_letter_code
_entity_poly.pdbx_strand_id
1 'polypeptide(L)'
;MFYMTVLGVCLALTAIFSGQLLEGASLAALFQPGAFLIVFGGTLGAVVAQSSPKDFMTGLRLLNWLFKPPVIDREEYIDEIVGWS
;
A
#
# COMPACT_ATOMS: atom_id res chain seq x y z
N MET A 1 -7.86 10.79 -6.05
CA MET A 1 -7.47 9.57 -5.29
C MET A 1 -6.04 9.16 -5.59
N PHE A 2 -5.67 8.91 -6.86
CA PHE A 2 -4.30 8.48 -7.21
C PHE A 2 -3.17 9.46 -6.80
N TYR A 3 -3.43 10.78 -6.82
CA TYR A 3 -2.45 11.78 -6.38
C TYR A 3 -1.99 11.59 -4.91
N MET A 4 -2.85 11.06 -4.04
CA MET A 4 -2.49 10.79 -2.64
C MET A 4 -1.51 9.61 -2.54
N THR A 5 -1.72 8.57 -3.35
CA THR A 5 -0.79 7.43 -3.46
C THR A 5 0.59 7.92 -3.89
N VAL A 6 0.65 8.76 -4.93
CA VAL A 6 1.91 9.32 -5.43
C VAL A 6 2.61 10.17 -4.36
N LEU A 7 1.87 11.10 -3.73
CA LEU A 7 2.41 11.94 -2.65
C LEU A 7 2.93 11.10 -1.48
N GLY A 8 2.19 10.08 -1.05
CA GLY A 8 2.58 9.20 0.03
C GLY A 8 3.87 8.43 -0.27
N VAL A 9 3.99 7.88 -1.48
CA VAL A 9 5.21 7.19 -1.93
C VAL A 9 6.39 8.15 -1.99
N CYS A 10 6.22 9.34 -2.56
CA CYS A 10 7.27 10.36 -2.60
C CYS A 10 7.73 10.75 -1.19
N LEU A 11 6.79 11.00 -0.27
CA LEU A 11 7.09 11.37 1.11
C LEU A 11 7.86 10.25 1.81
N ALA A 12 7.42 9.00 1.70
CA ALA A 12 8.11 7.85 2.29
C ALA A 12 9.55 7.71 1.76
N LEU A 13 9.74 7.80 0.44
CA LEU A 13 11.07 7.76 -0.17
C LEU A 13 11.95 8.89 0.36
N THR A 14 11.48 10.14 0.33
CA THR A 14 12.26 11.29 0.80
C THR A 14 12.65 11.16 2.26
N ALA A 15 11.75 10.67 3.12
CA ALA A 15 12.03 10.44 4.54
C ALA A 15 13.16 9.40 4.71
N ILE A 16 13.08 8.26 4.02
CA ILE A 16 14.11 7.20 4.07
C ILE A 16 15.46 7.73 3.61
N PHE A 17 15.51 8.41 2.46
CA PHE A 17 16.76 8.97 1.93
C PHE A 17 17.34 10.04 2.85
N SER A 18 16.51 10.95 3.36
CA SER A 18 16.96 11.99 4.29
C SER A 18 17.50 11.40 5.60
N GLY A 19 16.87 10.36 6.14
CA GLY A 19 17.35 9.68 7.35
C GLY A 19 18.74 9.08 7.16
N GLN A 20 18.96 8.37 6.05
CA GLN A 20 20.27 7.77 5.75
C GLN A 20 21.37 8.82 5.54
N LEU A 21 21.05 9.94 4.87
CA LEU A 21 21.99 11.05 4.69
C LEU A 21 22.36 11.70 6.03
N LEU A 22 21.39 11.88 6.94
CA LEU A 22 21.63 12.43 8.28
C LEU A 22 22.50 11.52 9.15
N GLU A 23 22.39 10.20 8.98
CA GLU A 23 23.25 9.20 9.63
C GLU A 23 24.65 9.13 9.01
N GLY A 24 24.90 9.82 7.88
CA GLY A 24 26.14 9.73 7.14
C GLY A 24 26.39 8.36 6.51
N ALA A 25 25.35 7.52 6.43
CA ALA A 25 25.42 6.18 5.89
C ALA A 25 25.43 6.21 4.36
N SER A 26 26.13 5.25 3.75
CA SER A 26 26.07 5.08 2.29
C SER A 26 24.70 4.54 1.88
N LEU A 27 24.19 4.96 0.73
CA LEU A 27 22.92 4.44 0.21
C LEU A 27 22.95 2.92 -0.04
N ALA A 28 24.13 2.32 -0.21
CA ALA A 28 24.26 0.87 -0.34
C ALA A 28 23.92 0.13 0.98
N ALA A 29 23.98 0.82 2.12
CA ALA A 29 23.61 0.26 3.42
C ALA A 29 22.11 -0.06 3.53
N LEU A 30 21.27 0.59 2.72
CA LEU A 30 19.83 0.27 2.62
C LEU A 30 19.58 -1.12 2.03
N PHE A 31 20.49 -1.63 1.20
CA PHE A 31 20.32 -2.91 0.53
C PHE A 31 20.81 -4.07 1.41
N GLN A 32 19.99 -4.46 2.37
CA GLN A 32 20.24 -5.61 3.25
C GLN A 32 19.23 -6.73 3.01
N PRO A 33 19.59 -7.78 2.25
CA PRO A 33 18.69 -8.89 1.94
C PRO A 33 18.14 -9.60 3.19
N GLY A 34 18.94 -9.71 4.26
CA GLY A 34 18.52 -10.32 5.51
C GLY A 34 17.43 -9.50 6.22
N ALA A 35 17.65 -8.20 6.41
CA ALA A 35 16.66 -7.31 7.00
C ALA A 35 15.37 -7.26 6.17
N PHE A 36 15.50 -7.21 4.85
CA PHE A 36 14.36 -7.29 3.93
C PHE A 36 13.56 -8.59 4.15
N LEU A 37 14.22 -9.75 4.18
CA LEU A 37 13.54 -11.04 4.34
C LEU A 37 12.81 -11.14 5.68
N ILE A 38 13.43 -10.64 6.77
CA ILE A 38 12.83 -10.66 8.11
C ILE A 38 11.58 -9.79 8.14
N VAL A 39 11.66 -8.53 7.69
CA VAL A 39 10.53 -7.59 7.76
C VAL A 39 9.44 -7.97 6.77
N PHE A 40 9.79 -8.21 5.51
CA PHE A 40 8.84 -8.53 4.46
C PHE A 40 8.23 -9.92 4.67
N GLY A 41 9.07 -10.94 4.89
CA GLY A 41 8.62 -12.30 5.13
C GLY A 41 7.86 -12.44 6.45
N GLY A 42 8.31 -11.77 7.52
CA GLY A 42 7.60 -11.74 8.79
C GLY A 42 6.22 -11.10 8.68
N THR A 43 6.11 -9.96 7.98
CA THR A 43 4.81 -9.30 7.76
C THR A 43 3.88 -10.17 6.92
N LEU A 44 4.37 -10.73 5.80
CA LEU A 44 3.57 -11.64 4.97
C LEU A 44 3.13 -12.88 5.74
N GLY A 45 4.04 -13.52 6.48
CA GLY A 45 3.76 -14.70 7.29
C GLY A 45 2.72 -14.41 8.38
N ALA A 46 2.85 -13.28 9.08
CA ALA A 46 1.87 -12.84 10.07
C ALA A 46 0.49 -12.58 9.43
N VAL A 47 0.43 -11.93 8.27
CA VAL A 47 -0.84 -11.69 7.56
C VAL A 47 -1.49 -12.99 7.12
N VAL A 48 -0.72 -13.93 6.56
CA VAL A 48 -1.22 -15.26 6.16
C VAL A 48 -1.72 -16.06 7.36
N ALA A 49 -1.01 -16.03 8.48
CA ALA A 49 -1.42 -16.72 9.70
C ALA A 49 -2.70 -16.13 10.33
N GLN A 50 -2.91 -14.81 10.22
CA GLN A 50 -4.05 -14.11 10.80
C GLN A 50 -5.29 -14.10 9.89
N SER A 51 -5.12 -14.19 8.57
CA SER A 51 -6.20 -13.98 7.60
C SER A 51 -6.84 -15.30 7.15
N SER A 52 -8.15 -15.27 6.87
CA SER A 52 -8.77 -16.38 6.16
C SER A 52 -8.24 -16.46 4.72
N PRO A 53 -8.22 -17.66 4.08
CA PRO A 53 -7.77 -17.78 2.68
C PRO A 53 -8.54 -16.87 1.70
N LYS A 54 -9.82 -16.62 1.97
CA LYS A 54 -10.68 -15.76 1.15
C LYS A 54 -10.28 -14.29 1.28
N ASP A 55 -10.00 -13.84 2.50
CA ASP A 55 -9.62 -12.44 2.75
C ASP A 55 -8.22 -12.16 2.23
N PHE A 56 -7.29 -13.10 2.38
CA PHE A 56 -5.94 -12.99 1.81
C PHE A 56 -5.99 -12.83 0.29
N MET A 57 -6.75 -13.68 -0.40
CA MET A 57 -6.91 -13.59 -1.86
C MET A 57 -7.59 -12.28 -2.29
N THR A 58 -8.56 -11.80 -1.52
CA THR A 58 -9.22 -10.52 -1.77
C THR A 58 -8.23 -9.37 -1.61
N GLY A 59 -7.42 -9.36 -0.54
CA GLY A 59 -6.37 -8.38 -0.31
C GLY A 59 -5.36 -8.32 -1.47
N LEU A 60 -4.94 -9.48 -1.98
CA LEU A 60 -4.07 -9.55 -3.17
C LEU A 60 -4.71 -8.93 -4.42
N ARG A 61 -6.02 -9.11 -4.63
CA ARG A 61 -6.75 -8.49 -5.75
C ARG A 61 -6.86 -6.97 -5.58
N LEU A 62 -7.03 -6.50 -4.34
CA LEU A 62 -7.12 -5.07 -4.03
C LEU A 62 -5.80 -4.32 -4.28
N LEU A 63 -4.65 -4.99 -4.33
CA LEU A 63 -3.38 -4.35 -4.70
C LEU A 63 -3.44 -3.63 -6.05
N ASN A 64 -4.25 -4.13 -6.99
CA ASN A 64 -4.44 -3.48 -8.29
C ASN A 64 -5.10 -2.10 -8.17
N TRP A 65 -5.87 -1.85 -7.10
CA TRP A 65 -6.52 -0.57 -6.85
C TRP A 65 -5.54 0.54 -6.47
N LEU A 66 -4.32 0.18 -6.05
CA LEU A 66 -3.25 1.15 -5.82
C LEU A 66 -2.97 2.00 -7.08
N PHE A 67 -3.08 1.37 -8.25
CA PHE A 67 -2.83 1.99 -9.55
C PHE A 67 -4.12 2.34 -10.32
N LYS A 68 -5.17 1.54 -10.14
CA LYS A 68 -6.46 1.72 -10.81
C LYS A 68 -7.60 1.66 -9.79
N PRO A 69 -7.82 2.73 -9.02
CA PRO A 69 -8.93 2.77 -8.09
C PRO A 69 -10.25 2.64 -8.86
N PRO A 70 -11.26 1.95 -8.30
CA PRO A 70 -12.57 1.87 -8.92
C PRO A 70 -13.17 3.27 -9.08
N VAL A 71 -13.75 3.53 -10.25
CA VAL A 71 -14.51 4.76 -10.50
C VAL A 71 -15.89 4.54 -9.89
N ILE A 72 -16.22 5.33 -8.87
CA ILE A 72 -17.55 5.34 -8.27
C ILE A 72 -18.28 6.54 -8.86
N ASP A 73 -19.31 6.28 -9.67
CA ASP A 73 -20.18 7.34 -10.17
C ASP A 73 -21.16 7.74 -9.08
N ARG A 74 -20.84 8.83 -8.38
CA ARG A 74 -21.64 9.30 -7.26
C ARG A 74 -23.04 9.74 -7.67
N GLU A 75 -23.22 10.26 -8.88
CA GLU A 75 -24.55 10.73 -9.30
C GLU A 75 -25.47 9.56 -9.60
N GLU A 76 -24.97 8.54 -10.29
CA GLU A 76 -25.72 7.31 -10.55
C GLU A 76 -26.14 6.62 -9.24
N TYR A 77 -25.26 6.59 -8.24
CA TYR A 77 -25.58 6.06 -6.91
C TYR A 77 -26.63 6.91 -6.15
N ILE A 78 -26.61 8.23 -6.31
CA ILE A 78 -27.61 9.11 -5.68
C ILE A 78 -28.97 8.89 -6.33
N ASP A 79 -29.03 8.83 -7.66
CA ASP A 79 -30.26 8.61 -8.42
C ASP A 79 -30.90 7.25 -8.09
N GLU A 80 -30.10 6.20 -7.92
CA GLU A 80 -30.59 4.87 -7.50
C GLU A 80 -31.25 4.93 -6.10
N ILE A 81 -30.61 5.59 -5.14
CA ILE A 81 -31.13 5.70 -3.76
C ILE A 81 -32.40 6.56 -3.71
N VAL A 82 -32.42 7.67 -4.44
CA VAL A 82 -33.60 8.55 -4.53
C VAL A 82 -34.75 7.84 -5.23
N GLY A 83 -34.49 7.02 -6.24
CA GLY A 83 -35.49 6.20 -6.92
C GLY A 83 -36.14 5.10 -6.06
N TRP A 84 -35.58 4.79 -4.89
CA TRP A 84 -36.16 3.84 -3.92
C TRP A 84 -37.01 4.53 -2.83
N SER A 85 -37.06 5.86 -2.83
CA SER A 85 -37.87 6.67 -1.90
C SER A 85 -39.27 6.94 -2.46
#